data_AF-A0A1F3Y471-F1
#
_entry.id   AF-A0A1F3Y471-F1
#
_cell.length_a   1.000
_cell.length_b   1.000
_cell.length_c   1.000
_cell.angle_alpha   90.00
_cell.angle_beta   90.00
_cell.angle_gamma   90.00
#
_symmetry.space_group_name_H-M   'P 1'
#
loop_
_entity.id
_entity.type
_entity.pdbx_description
1 polymer ?
#
loop_
_entity_poly.entity_id
_entity_poly.type
_entity_poly.pdbx_seq_one_letter_code
_entity_poly.pdbx_strand_id
1 'polypeptide(L)'
;MIIFALSATAAPRKLTDNAPSGTQNTFREGCPFSQEFITANEYLRSQKDFGIPEPEARKLATQAAGGCIGAAKRFIRVTSMLTHAGLLPKDAVQSGLQFAARTEAETEAFITVFHRAFHKAYLDLDINSALKMAHSLSTQFEGNVAAARDDFATIVEFCAHEDGLDLPRPACGEMGARIARLGQNFGGGISNHFLNAFDFLRSKKGPALPTGAALKQAEELVGMGLVSVENFIQAFRYAASKSGLQMDNAAAMTFAKEMAQKAYRKID
;
A
#
# COMPACT_ATOMS: atom_id res chain seq x y z
N MET A 1 5.10 16.02 -60.51
CA MET A 1 6.17 16.56 -59.64
C MET A 1 5.54 17.67 -58.81
N ILE A 2 5.03 17.34 -57.62
CA ILE A 2 4.34 18.27 -56.71
C ILE A 2 5.04 18.11 -55.37
N ILE A 3 5.71 19.16 -54.93
CA ILE A 3 6.44 19.24 -53.66
C ILE A 3 5.46 19.78 -52.61
N PHE A 4 5.10 18.96 -51.63
CA PHE A 4 4.40 19.41 -50.43
C PHE A 4 5.42 19.78 -49.36
N ALA A 5 5.50 21.07 -49.03
CA ALA A 5 6.24 21.58 -47.88
C ALA A 5 5.36 21.49 -46.63
N LEU A 6 5.79 20.71 -45.64
CA LEU A 6 5.20 20.65 -44.30
C LEU A 6 6.01 21.58 -43.38
N SER A 7 5.45 22.75 -43.10
CA SER A 7 5.92 23.65 -42.04
C SER A 7 5.46 23.12 -40.68
N ALA A 8 6.41 22.72 -39.83
CA ALA A 8 6.16 22.41 -38.43
C ALA A 8 6.22 23.70 -37.60
N THR A 9 5.07 24.15 -37.09
CA THR A 9 5.00 25.22 -36.10
C THR A 9 5.25 24.63 -34.70
N ALA A 10 6.38 25.00 -34.10
CA ALA A 10 6.70 24.68 -32.72
C ALA A 10 5.82 25.50 -31.77
N ALA A 11 5.08 24.83 -30.90
CA ALA A 11 4.32 25.47 -29.82
C ALA A 11 5.25 25.93 -28.68
N PRO A 12 5.03 27.10 -28.07
CA PRO A 12 5.85 27.56 -26.96
C PRO A 12 5.57 26.77 -25.67
N ARG A 13 6.62 26.21 -25.07
CA ARG A 13 6.60 25.67 -23.70
C ARG A 13 6.33 26.81 -22.73
N LYS A 14 5.20 26.78 -22.04
CA LYS A 14 4.96 27.58 -20.84
C LYS A 14 5.89 27.08 -19.73
N LEU A 15 6.89 27.88 -19.38
CA LEU A 15 7.59 27.82 -18.11
C LEU A 15 6.57 28.15 -17.02
N THR A 16 6.21 27.16 -16.21
CA THR A 16 5.39 27.37 -15.01
C THR A 16 6.29 27.91 -13.91
N ASP A 17 5.87 29.04 -13.36
CA ASP A 17 6.51 29.78 -12.29
C ASP A 17 6.70 28.93 -11.03
N ASN A 18 7.95 28.86 -10.57
CA ASN A 18 8.30 28.41 -9.22
C ASN A 18 7.85 29.49 -8.23
N ALA A 19 6.63 29.36 -7.70
CA ALA A 19 6.20 30.14 -6.55
C ALA A 19 7.00 29.71 -5.30
N PRO A 20 7.58 30.64 -4.53
CA PRO A 20 8.28 30.32 -3.30
C PRO A 20 7.27 29.80 -2.28
N SER A 21 7.56 28.63 -1.72
CA SER A 21 6.83 27.99 -0.63
C SER A 21 6.75 28.94 0.56
N GLY A 22 5.60 29.59 0.73
CA GLY A 22 5.30 30.40 1.89
C GLY A 22 5.52 29.59 3.17
N THR A 23 6.33 30.15 4.06
CA THR A 23 6.51 29.73 5.44
C THR A 23 5.15 29.68 6.12
N GLN A 24 4.57 28.47 6.20
CA GLN A 24 3.37 28.25 6.99
C GLN A 24 3.74 28.43 8.46
N ASN A 25 3.32 29.58 8.98
CA ASN A 25 3.26 29.89 10.39
C ASN A 25 2.33 28.87 11.05
N THR A 26 2.90 27.76 11.54
CA THR A 26 2.13 26.71 12.24
C THR A 26 1.70 27.28 13.59
N PHE A 27 0.57 27.98 13.59
CA PHE A 27 -0.23 28.09 14.81
C PHE A 27 -0.30 26.68 15.39
N ARG A 28 0.24 26.48 16.59
CA ARG A 28 0.04 25.25 17.34
C ARG A 28 -1.46 25.14 17.56
N GLU A 29 -2.15 24.40 16.69
CA GLU A 29 -3.55 24.07 16.88
C GLU A 29 -3.64 23.41 18.26
N GLY A 30 -4.38 24.05 19.16
CA GLY A 30 -4.57 23.54 20.50
C GLY A 30 -5.21 22.16 20.43
N CYS A 31 -4.70 21.22 21.22
CA CYS A 31 -5.31 19.90 21.35
C CYS A 31 -6.76 20.05 21.87
N PRO A 32 -7.79 19.63 21.11
CA PRO A 32 -9.19 19.76 21.53
C PRO A 32 -9.58 18.68 22.56
N PHE A 33 -8.78 18.54 23.62
CA PHE A 33 -8.81 17.43 24.57
C PHE A 33 -10.21 17.18 25.16
N SER A 34 -10.91 18.25 25.59
CA SER A 34 -12.26 18.12 26.16
C SER A 34 -13.26 17.53 25.16
N GLN A 35 -13.17 17.93 23.89
CA GLN A 35 -14.06 17.41 22.84
C GLN A 35 -13.77 15.93 22.56
N GLU A 36 -12.50 15.55 22.46
CA GLU A 36 -12.08 14.16 22.25
C GLU A 36 -12.49 13.28 23.44
N PHE A 37 -12.32 13.78 24.66
CA PHE A 37 -12.75 13.09 25.88
C PHE A 37 -14.26 12.85 25.90
N ILE A 38 -15.07 13.90 25.68
CA ILE A 38 -16.53 13.78 25.69
C ILE A 38 -16.97 12.76 24.65
N THR A 39 -16.41 12.84 23.44
CA THR A 39 -16.76 11.94 22.33
C THR A 39 -16.44 10.48 22.66
N ALA A 40 -15.23 10.20 23.16
CA ALA A 40 -14.84 8.83 23.53
C ALA A 40 -15.65 8.30 24.72
N ASN A 41 -15.94 9.14 25.71
CA ASN A 41 -16.70 8.76 26.90
C ASN A 41 -18.17 8.46 26.57
N GLU A 42 -18.81 9.28 25.75
CA GLU A 42 -20.20 9.04 25.31
C GLU A 42 -20.29 7.78 24.44
N TYR A 43 -19.30 7.51 23.59
CA TYR A 43 -19.23 6.22 22.90
C TYR A 43 -19.16 5.05 23.89
N LEU A 44 -18.22 5.05 24.84
CA LEU A 44 -18.09 3.97 25.82
C LEU A 44 -19.38 3.76 26.63
N ARG A 45 -20.06 4.85 27.02
CA ARG A 45 -21.36 4.80 27.71
C ARG A 45 -22.48 4.20 26.87
N SER A 46 -22.44 4.42 25.55
CA SER A 46 -23.44 3.88 24.61
C SER A 46 -23.30 2.37 24.41
N GLN A 47 -22.10 1.82 24.60
CA GLN A 47 -21.81 0.39 24.39
C GLN A 47 -22.06 -0.43 25.67
N LYS A 48 -23.33 -0.68 25.99
CA LYS A 48 -23.72 -1.39 27.23
C LYS A 48 -23.12 -2.80 27.33
N ASP A 49 -22.99 -3.48 26.20
CA ASP A 49 -22.45 -4.85 26.13
C ASP A 49 -20.95 -4.92 26.46
N PHE A 50 -20.25 -3.79 26.52
CA PHE A 50 -18.84 -3.78 26.93
C PHE A 50 -18.68 -4.06 28.43
N GLY A 51 -19.73 -3.84 29.23
CA GLY A 51 -19.70 -4.06 30.68
C GLY A 51 -18.69 -3.15 31.42
N ILE A 52 -18.30 -2.01 30.83
CA ILE A 52 -17.30 -1.10 31.39
C ILE A 52 -17.95 -0.17 32.43
N PRO A 53 -17.51 -0.19 33.70
CA PRO A 53 -18.00 0.73 34.71
C PRO A 53 -17.66 2.19 34.38
N GLU A 54 -18.53 3.10 34.77
CA GLU A 54 -18.38 4.54 34.52
C GLU A 54 -17.01 5.14 34.93
N PRO A 55 -16.40 4.80 36.09
CA PRO A 55 -15.04 5.26 36.41
C PRO A 55 -13.97 4.78 35.42
N GLU A 56 -14.10 3.56 34.91
CA GLU A 56 -13.17 3.00 33.92
C GLU A 56 -13.41 3.61 32.54
N ALA A 57 -14.67 3.84 32.15
CA ALA A 57 -15.02 4.53 30.91
C ALA A 57 -14.37 5.92 30.84
N ARG A 58 -14.42 6.69 31.94
CA ARG A 58 -13.72 7.98 32.04
C ARG A 58 -12.22 7.84 31.87
N LYS A 59 -11.59 6.84 32.51
CA LYS A 59 -10.15 6.60 32.38
C LYS A 59 -9.75 6.29 30.93
N LEU A 60 -10.49 5.40 30.26
CA LEU A 60 -10.25 5.04 28.87
C LEU A 60 -10.48 6.24 27.93
N ALA A 61 -11.51 7.04 28.17
CA ALA A 61 -11.77 8.27 27.42
C ALA A 61 -10.65 9.31 27.59
N THR A 62 -10.09 9.46 28.79
CA THR A 62 -8.90 10.30 29.04
C THR A 62 -7.70 9.79 28.24
N GLN A 63 -7.49 8.48 28.18
CA GLN A 63 -6.41 7.88 27.38
C GLN A 63 -6.60 8.13 25.89
N ALA A 64 -7.81 7.90 25.36
CA ALA A 64 -8.14 8.17 23.97
C ALA A 64 -7.92 9.65 23.62
N ALA A 65 -8.40 10.57 24.47
CA ALA A 65 -8.25 12.01 24.27
C ALA A 65 -6.79 12.49 24.22
N GLY A 66 -5.86 11.73 24.80
CA GLY A 66 -4.42 12.02 24.74
C GLY A 66 -3.84 12.02 23.33
N GLY A 67 -4.51 11.41 22.35
CA GLY A 67 -4.12 11.46 20.93
C GLY A 67 -4.46 12.77 20.21
N CYS A 68 -5.11 13.73 20.88
CA CYS A 68 -5.52 15.02 20.34
C CYS A 68 -6.42 14.91 19.10
N ILE A 69 -6.20 15.73 18.08
CA ILE A 69 -7.14 15.96 16.97
C ILE A 69 -7.54 14.64 16.30
N GLY A 70 -8.83 14.32 16.36
CA GLY A 70 -9.45 13.14 15.75
C GLY A 70 -9.20 11.82 16.50
N ALA A 71 -8.62 11.85 17.70
CA ALA A 71 -8.27 10.65 18.44
C ALA A 71 -9.48 9.81 18.85
N ALA A 72 -10.56 10.45 19.29
CA ALA A 72 -11.81 9.77 19.62
C ALA A 72 -12.42 9.12 18.36
N LYS A 73 -12.36 9.78 17.20
CA LYS A 73 -12.83 9.20 15.94
C LYS A 73 -12.06 7.93 15.59
N ARG A 74 -10.71 7.96 15.66
CA ARG A 74 -9.87 6.78 15.40
C ARG A 74 -10.14 5.65 16.40
N PHE A 75 -10.21 5.99 17.70
CA PHE A 75 -10.57 5.09 18.78
C PHE A 75 -11.89 4.35 18.51
N ILE A 76 -12.95 5.11 18.21
CA ILE A 76 -14.31 4.59 17.97
C ILE A 76 -14.33 3.68 16.75
N ARG A 77 -13.71 4.11 15.64
CA ARG A 77 -13.72 3.34 14.39
C ARG A 77 -13.04 1.99 14.54
N VAL A 78 -11.86 1.97 15.14
CA VAL A 78 -11.11 0.72 15.35
C VAL A 78 -11.82 -0.18 16.34
N THR A 79 -12.25 0.36 17.49
CA THR A 79 -12.98 -0.42 18.51
C THR A 79 -14.25 -1.03 17.92
N SER A 80 -15.07 -0.22 17.23
CA SER A 80 -16.32 -0.69 16.66
C SER A 80 -16.07 -1.76 15.60
N MET A 81 -15.14 -1.53 14.66
CA MET A 81 -14.83 -2.52 13.62
C MET A 81 -14.42 -3.87 14.22
N LEU A 82 -13.55 -3.87 15.23
CA LEU A 82 -13.05 -5.10 15.84
C LEU A 82 -14.12 -5.82 16.66
N THR A 83 -14.94 -5.09 17.42
CA THR A 83 -16.09 -5.69 18.12
C THR A 83 -17.08 -6.31 17.12
N HIS A 84 -17.39 -5.63 16.01
CA HIS A 84 -18.26 -6.18 14.95
C HIS A 84 -17.65 -7.42 14.28
N ALA A 85 -16.33 -7.51 14.21
CA ALA A 85 -15.62 -8.70 13.73
C ALA A 85 -15.60 -9.85 14.76
N GLY A 86 -16.19 -9.67 15.95
CA GLY A 86 -16.28 -10.69 17.00
C GLY A 86 -15.13 -10.68 18.00
N LEU A 87 -14.28 -9.64 18.00
CA LEU A 87 -13.25 -9.48 19.03
C LEU A 87 -13.90 -9.14 20.37
N LEU A 88 -13.34 -9.63 21.47
CA LEU A 88 -13.82 -9.29 22.82
C LEU A 88 -13.73 -7.78 23.05
N PRO A 89 -14.74 -7.14 23.66
CA PRO A 89 -14.77 -5.68 23.87
C PRO A 89 -13.50 -5.13 24.52
N LYS A 90 -12.94 -5.85 25.50
CA LYS A 90 -11.70 -5.45 26.18
C LYS A 90 -10.53 -5.31 25.20
N ASP A 91 -10.34 -6.29 24.32
CA ASP A 91 -9.23 -6.30 23.37
C ASP A 91 -9.47 -5.27 22.26
N ALA A 92 -10.71 -5.14 21.78
CA ALA A 92 -11.11 -4.13 20.80
C ALA A 92 -10.85 -2.70 21.32
N VAL A 93 -11.20 -2.43 22.58
CA VAL A 93 -10.93 -1.14 23.24
C VAL A 93 -9.43 -0.88 23.35
N GLN A 94 -8.63 -1.90 23.71
CA GLN A 94 -7.17 -1.74 23.78
C GLN A 94 -6.56 -1.43 22.40
N SER A 95 -6.99 -2.11 21.35
CA SER A 95 -6.60 -1.77 19.97
C SER A 95 -7.05 -0.35 19.59
N GLY A 96 -8.28 0.03 19.93
CA GLY A 96 -8.77 1.39 19.72
C GLY A 96 -7.88 2.44 20.38
N LEU A 97 -7.45 2.22 21.62
CA LEU A 97 -6.57 3.13 22.35
C LEU A 97 -5.20 3.28 21.67
N GLN A 98 -4.66 2.19 21.13
CA GLN A 98 -3.42 2.25 20.35
C GLN A 98 -3.57 3.18 19.14
N PHE A 99 -4.71 3.11 18.43
CA PHE A 99 -4.98 3.93 17.24
C PHE A 99 -5.44 5.36 17.53
N ALA A 100 -5.95 5.64 18.73
CA ALA A 100 -6.22 7.01 19.18
C ALA A 100 -4.96 7.90 19.06
N ALA A 101 -3.80 7.34 19.38
CA ALA A 101 -2.49 8.00 19.32
C ALA A 101 -1.80 7.94 17.94
N ARG A 102 -2.42 7.32 16.94
CA ARG A 102 -1.86 7.18 15.58
C ARG A 102 -2.38 8.25 14.64
N THR A 103 -1.77 8.34 13.46
CA THR A 103 -2.25 9.20 12.38
C THR A 103 -3.54 8.66 11.76
N GLU A 104 -4.28 9.53 11.06
CA GLU A 104 -5.44 9.08 10.26
C GLU A 104 -5.00 8.11 9.17
N ALA A 105 -3.85 8.34 8.52
CA ALA A 105 -3.33 7.46 7.47
C ALA A 105 -3.04 6.03 7.97
N GLU A 106 -2.40 5.89 9.13
CA GLU A 106 -2.17 4.57 9.76
C GLU A 106 -3.49 3.88 10.12
N THR A 107 -4.46 4.64 10.62
CA THR A 107 -5.77 4.11 11.02
C THR A 107 -6.57 3.63 9.79
N GLU A 108 -6.59 4.43 8.73
CA GLU A 108 -7.25 4.05 7.46
C GLU A 108 -6.61 2.81 6.85
N ALA A 109 -5.27 2.73 6.84
CA ALA A 109 -4.58 1.54 6.35
C ALA A 109 -4.93 0.30 7.18
N PHE A 110 -4.90 0.41 8.51
CA PHE A 110 -5.30 -0.69 9.39
C PHE A 110 -6.72 -1.17 9.09
N ILE A 111 -7.70 -0.27 9.07
CA ILE A 111 -9.11 -0.59 8.81
C ILE A 111 -9.28 -1.25 7.44
N THR A 112 -8.66 -0.68 6.41
CA THR A 112 -8.78 -1.17 5.02
C THR A 112 -8.17 -2.55 4.86
N VAL A 113 -6.94 -2.74 5.37
CA VAL A 113 -6.23 -4.03 5.30
C VAL A 113 -6.98 -5.08 6.12
N PHE A 114 -7.42 -4.74 7.34
CA PHE A 114 -8.19 -5.65 8.17
C PHE A 114 -9.49 -6.07 7.49
N HIS A 115 -10.26 -5.13 6.96
CA HIS A 115 -11.52 -5.42 6.27
C HIS A 115 -11.32 -6.34 5.07
N ARG A 116 -10.32 -6.06 4.21
CA ARG A 116 -9.99 -6.92 3.06
C ARG A 116 -9.44 -8.28 3.48
N ALA A 117 -8.71 -8.36 4.58
CA ALA A 117 -8.19 -9.60 5.12
C ALA A 117 -9.29 -10.48 5.73
N PHE A 118 -10.17 -9.91 6.53
CA PHE A 118 -11.14 -10.66 7.33
C PHE A 118 -12.44 -10.98 6.58
N HIS A 119 -12.92 -10.06 5.73
CA HIS A 119 -14.27 -10.17 5.19
C HIS A 119 -14.38 -11.25 4.10
N LYS A 120 -15.47 -12.04 4.15
CA LYS A 120 -15.73 -13.20 3.28
C LYS A 120 -15.77 -12.88 1.78
N ALA A 121 -16.11 -11.66 1.39
CA ALA A 121 -16.08 -11.24 -0.01
C ALA A 121 -14.65 -11.05 -0.56
N TYR A 122 -13.65 -10.98 0.32
CA TYR A 122 -12.25 -10.77 -0.03
C TYR A 122 -11.42 -12.00 0.36
N LEU A 123 -10.59 -11.91 1.40
CA LEU A 123 -9.64 -12.95 1.74
C LEU A 123 -10.16 -14.01 2.72
N ASP A 124 -11.22 -13.70 3.50
CA ASP A 124 -11.83 -14.63 4.47
C ASP A 124 -10.83 -15.25 5.46
N LEU A 125 -9.85 -14.46 5.93
CA LEU A 125 -8.88 -14.88 6.94
C LEU A 125 -9.50 -14.91 8.33
N ASP A 126 -8.94 -15.74 9.21
CA ASP A 126 -9.27 -15.68 10.63
C ASP A 126 -8.84 -14.33 11.24
N ILE A 127 -9.50 -13.94 12.34
CA ILE A 127 -9.32 -12.63 12.96
C ILE A 127 -7.85 -12.36 13.36
N ASN A 128 -7.10 -13.38 13.79
CA ASN A 128 -5.72 -13.19 14.23
C ASN A 128 -4.79 -12.94 13.05
N SER A 129 -4.97 -13.72 11.97
CA SER A 129 -4.24 -13.51 10.71
C SER A 129 -4.55 -12.14 10.11
N ALA A 130 -5.81 -11.73 10.10
CA ALA A 130 -6.23 -10.42 9.61
C ALA A 130 -5.65 -9.27 10.45
N LEU A 131 -5.69 -9.37 11.78
CA LEU A 131 -5.08 -8.40 12.70
C LEU A 131 -3.57 -8.28 12.48
N LYS A 132 -2.86 -9.42 12.42
CA LYS A 132 -1.41 -9.45 12.19
C LYS A 132 -1.05 -8.76 10.88
N MET A 133 -1.80 -9.04 9.82
CA MET A 133 -1.60 -8.42 8.51
C MET A 133 -1.87 -6.91 8.56
N ALA A 134 -2.99 -6.50 9.14
CA ALA A 134 -3.38 -5.10 9.27
C ALA A 134 -2.34 -4.28 10.06
N HIS A 135 -1.87 -4.79 11.20
CA HIS A 135 -0.80 -4.13 11.96
C HIS A 135 0.49 -3.99 11.15
N SER A 136 0.84 -5.04 10.39
CA SER A 136 2.08 -5.09 9.64
C SER A 136 2.16 -4.11 8.47
N LEU A 137 1.01 -3.73 7.90
CA LEU A 137 0.89 -2.78 6.79
C LEU A 137 0.37 -1.41 7.24
N SER A 138 0.28 -1.18 8.56
CA SER A 138 -0.09 0.11 9.14
C SER A 138 0.97 0.57 10.14
N THR A 139 0.76 0.33 11.43
CA THR A 139 1.58 0.82 12.55
C THR A 139 3.01 0.27 12.58
N GLN A 140 3.28 -0.84 11.89
CA GLN A 140 4.62 -1.46 11.81
C GLN A 140 5.30 -1.19 10.45
N PHE A 141 4.66 -0.44 9.56
CA PHE A 141 5.17 -0.18 8.24
C PHE A 141 6.03 1.09 8.23
N GLU A 142 7.32 0.94 7.99
CA GLU A 142 8.32 2.03 8.04
C GLU A 142 8.37 2.94 6.79
N GLY A 143 7.26 3.07 6.06
CA GLY A 143 7.22 3.80 4.79
C GLY A 143 5.90 4.56 4.56
N ASN A 144 5.54 4.77 3.29
CA ASN A 144 4.28 5.39 2.94
C ASN A 144 3.11 4.41 3.18
N VAL A 145 2.46 4.54 4.34
CA VAL A 145 1.38 3.65 4.78
C VAL A 145 0.15 3.70 3.84
N ALA A 146 -0.13 4.86 3.23
CA ALA A 146 -1.23 4.97 2.26
C ALA A 146 -0.92 4.16 0.98
N ALA A 147 0.32 4.22 0.50
CA ALA A 147 0.76 3.40 -0.63
C ALA A 147 0.72 1.91 -0.30
N ALA A 148 1.15 1.50 0.90
CA ALA A 148 1.10 0.11 1.34
C ALA A 148 -0.33 -0.47 1.33
N ARG A 149 -1.29 0.32 1.81
CA ARG A 149 -2.72 -0.01 1.78
C ARG A 149 -3.20 -0.22 0.35
N ASP A 150 -2.89 0.71 -0.55
CA ASP A 150 -3.36 0.69 -1.93
C ASP A 150 -2.72 -0.47 -2.70
N ASP A 151 -1.41 -0.69 -2.51
CA ASP A 151 -0.70 -1.84 -3.10
C ASP A 151 -1.28 -3.17 -2.63
N PHE A 152 -1.53 -3.33 -1.33
CA PHE A 152 -2.15 -4.52 -0.79
C PHE A 152 -3.51 -4.79 -1.44
N ALA A 153 -4.36 -3.76 -1.52
CA ALA A 153 -5.68 -3.84 -2.13
C ALA A 153 -5.61 -4.27 -3.60
N THR A 154 -4.75 -3.62 -4.39
CA THR A 154 -4.56 -3.91 -5.81
C THR A 154 -4.03 -5.33 -6.04
N ILE A 155 -3.04 -5.77 -5.27
CA ILE A 155 -2.46 -7.11 -5.44
C ILE A 155 -3.42 -8.20 -5.01
N VAL A 156 -4.18 -8.00 -3.92
CA VAL A 156 -5.22 -8.95 -3.48
C VAL A 156 -6.29 -9.10 -4.55
N GLU A 157 -6.75 -7.99 -5.14
CA GLU A 157 -7.76 -8.00 -6.19
C GLU A 157 -7.24 -8.72 -7.44
N PHE A 158 -6.04 -8.40 -7.91
CA PHE A 158 -5.39 -9.11 -9.01
C PHE A 158 -5.22 -10.62 -8.73
N CYS A 159 -4.87 -10.98 -7.50
CA CYS A 159 -4.58 -12.37 -7.16
C CYS A 159 -5.84 -13.23 -7.02
N ALA A 160 -6.89 -12.70 -6.39
CA ALA A 160 -8.09 -13.45 -6.03
C ALA A 160 -9.19 -13.44 -7.10
N HIS A 161 -9.07 -12.59 -8.14
CA HIS A 161 -10.06 -12.51 -9.21
C HIS A 161 -9.80 -13.58 -10.29
N GLU A 162 -10.89 -14.09 -10.89
CA GLU A 162 -10.85 -15.13 -11.94
C GLU A 162 -10.03 -14.70 -13.17
N ASP A 163 -10.21 -13.44 -13.60
CA ASP A 163 -9.44 -12.83 -14.70
C ASP A 163 -7.95 -12.56 -14.36
N GLY A 164 -7.55 -12.76 -13.10
CA GLY A 164 -6.21 -12.53 -12.61
C GLY A 164 -5.41 -13.82 -12.47
N LEU A 165 -5.23 -14.27 -11.22
CA LEU A 165 -4.52 -15.53 -10.92
C LEU A 165 -5.42 -16.64 -10.36
N ASP A 166 -6.61 -16.29 -9.84
CA ASP A 166 -7.52 -17.21 -9.14
C ASP A 166 -6.81 -18.12 -8.10
N LEU A 167 -5.91 -17.52 -7.30
CA LEU A 167 -5.20 -18.28 -6.27
C LEU A 167 -6.05 -18.41 -5.01
N PRO A 168 -5.76 -19.42 -4.15
CA PRO A 168 -6.38 -19.52 -2.84
C PRO A 168 -6.22 -18.21 -2.07
N ARG A 169 -7.35 -17.69 -1.58
CA ARG A 169 -7.42 -16.39 -0.90
C ARG A 169 -6.34 -16.18 0.17
N PRO A 170 -6.03 -17.13 1.07
CA PRO A 170 -4.93 -16.94 2.02
C PRO A 170 -3.57 -16.68 1.36
N ALA A 171 -3.26 -17.37 0.26
CA ALA A 171 -2.05 -17.13 -0.50
C ALA A 171 -2.03 -15.73 -1.14
N CYS A 172 -3.19 -15.22 -1.57
CA CYS A 172 -3.32 -13.84 -2.05
C CYS A 172 -3.06 -12.80 -0.96
N GLY A 173 -3.51 -13.05 0.27
CA GLY A 173 -3.19 -12.20 1.41
C GLY A 173 -1.69 -12.14 1.69
N GLU A 174 -1.02 -13.30 1.71
CA GLU A 174 0.43 -13.36 1.90
C GLU A 174 1.20 -12.68 0.76
N MET A 175 0.79 -12.91 -0.48
CA MET A 175 1.39 -12.27 -1.66
C MET A 175 1.21 -10.75 -1.62
N GLY A 176 -0.01 -10.27 -1.37
CA GLY A 176 -0.32 -8.84 -1.25
C GLY A 176 0.51 -8.17 -0.17
N ALA A 177 0.58 -8.79 1.01
CA ALA A 177 1.34 -8.23 2.13
C ALA A 177 2.86 -8.22 1.86
N ARG A 178 3.39 -9.27 1.21
CA ARG A 178 4.82 -9.34 0.87
C ARG A 178 5.20 -8.30 -0.18
N ILE A 179 4.39 -8.14 -1.23
CA ILE A 179 4.64 -7.14 -2.29
C ILE A 179 4.51 -5.72 -1.73
N ALA A 180 3.46 -5.41 -0.96
CA ALA A 180 3.29 -4.09 -0.35
C ALA A 180 4.50 -3.68 0.52
N ARG A 181 5.12 -4.64 1.24
CA ARG A 181 6.35 -4.39 2.02
C ARG A 181 7.57 -4.02 1.20
N LEU A 182 7.67 -4.46 -0.05
CA LEU A 182 8.76 -4.03 -0.93
C LEU A 182 8.73 -2.51 -1.15
N GLY A 183 7.54 -1.88 -1.08
CA GLY A 183 7.37 -0.43 -1.17
C GLY A 183 7.98 0.38 -0.01
N GLN A 184 8.31 -0.25 1.13
CA GLN A 184 8.90 0.45 2.30
C GLN A 184 10.16 1.23 1.92
N ASN A 185 10.97 0.67 1.01
CA ASN A 185 12.27 1.23 0.65
C ASN A 185 12.20 2.35 -0.41
N PHE A 186 11.01 2.62 -0.98
CA PHE A 186 10.89 3.44 -2.18
C PHE A 186 9.96 4.66 -2.03
N GLY A 187 9.30 4.82 -0.89
CA GLY A 187 8.47 6.00 -0.58
C GLY A 187 7.15 6.11 -1.37
N GLY A 188 6.82 5.11 -2.19
CA GLY A 188 5.65 5.10 -3.07
C GLY A 188 5.10 3.71 -3.34
N GLY A 189 4.04 3.64 -4.14
CA GLY A 189 3.36 2.38 -4.48
C GLY A 189 4.14 1.51 -5.45
N ILE A 190 4.10 0.20 -5.25
CA ILE A 190 4.85 -0.81 -6.02
C ILE A 190 3.96 -1.72 -6.87
N SER A 191 2.66 -1.77 -6.60
CA SER A 191 1.72 -2.68 -7.26
C SER A 191 1.68 -2.52 -8.78
N ASN A 192 1.63 -1.29 -9.29
CA ASN A 192 1.64 -1.04 -10.74
C ASN A 192 2.93 -1.50 -11.41
N HIS A 193 4.08 -1.33 -10.75
CA HIS A 193 5.36 -1.82 -11.25
C HIS A 193 5.38 -3.35 -11.28
N PHE A 194 4.82 -3.98 -10.24
CA PHE A 194 4.70 -5.44 -10.15
C PHE A 194 3.83 -6.00 -11.27
N LEU A 195 2.64 -5.43 -11.48
CA LEU A 195 1.71 -5.87 -12.53
C LEU A 195 2.30 -5.68 -13.92
N ASN A 196 2.94 -4.54 -14.19
CA ASN A 196 3.63 -4.28 -15.46
C ASN A 196 4.76 -5.30 -15.71
N ALA A 197 5.56 -5.61 -14.69
CA ALA A 197 6.61 -6.63 -14.79
C ALA A 197 5.99 -8.01 -15.10
N PHE A 198 4.97 -8.41 -14.35
CA PHE A 198 4.29 -9.69 -14.53
C PHE A 198 3.69 -9.84 -15.93
N ASP A 199 2.96 -8.84 -16.41
CA ASP A 199 2.34 -8.84 -17.74
C ASP A 199 3.38 -8.94 -18.85
N PHE A 200 4.46 -8.16 -18.74
CA PHE A 200 5.55 -8.22 -19.71
C PHE A 200 6.19 -9.61 -19.74
N LEU A 201 6.50 -10.17 -18.57
CA LEU A 201 7.12 -11.49 -18.41
C LEU A 201 6.26 -12.61 -19.00
N ARG A 202 4.93 -12.50 -18.97
CA ARG A 202 4.00 -13.46 -19.59
C ARG A 202 3.74 -13.20 -21.08
N SER A 203 3.96 -11.98 -21.55
CA SER A 203 3.61 -11.60 -22.92
C SER A 203 4.51 -12.26 -23.97
N LYS A 204 3.98 -12.41 -25.19
CA LYS A 204 4.76 -12.81 -26.38
C LYS A 204 5.81 -11.76 -26.81
N LYS A 205 5.69 -10.53 -26.31
CA LYS A 205 6.67 -9.45 -26.54
C LYS A 205 7.80 -9.46 -25.50
N GLY A 206 7.67 -10.28 -24.46
CA GLY A 206 8.70 -10.57 -23.47
C GLY A 206 9.14 -12.04 -23.57
N PRO A 207 9.57 -12.64 -22.46
CA PRO A 207 10.09 -14.02 -22.41
C PRO A 207 9.00 -15.11 -22.44
N ALA A 208 7.71 -14.76 -22.36
CA ALA A 208 6.58 -15.69 -22.32
C ALA A 208 6.70 -16.77 -21.22
N LEU A 209 7.08 -16.36 -20.01
CA LEU A 209 7.26 -17.27 -18.88
C LEU A 209 5.93 -17.89 -18.41
N PRO A 210 5.97 -19.11 -17.85
CA PRO A 210 4.85 -19.66 -17.08
C PRO A 210 4.52 -18.76 -15.88
N THR A 211 3.25 -18.75 -15.45
CA THR A 211 2.73 -17.87 -14.38
C THR A 211 3.61 -17.86 -13.12
N GLY A 212 3.93 -19.02 -12.56
CA GLY A 212 4.74 -19.09 -11.33
C GLY A 212 6.15 -18.49 -11.48
N ALA A 213 6.78 -18.70 -12.64
CA ALA A 213 8.08 -18.10 -12.94
C ALA A 213 7.96 -16.58 -13.14
N ALA A 214 6.91 -16.13 -13.84
CA ALA A 214 6.65 -14.70 -14.03
C ALA A 214 6.39 -13.98 -12.70
N LEU A 215 5.62 -14.57 -11.77
CA LEU A 215 5.36 -14.00 -10.44
C LEU A 215 6.66 -13.82 -9.64
N LYS A 216 7.46 -14.89 -9.56
CA LYS A 216 8.75 -14.86 -8.86
C LYS A 216 9.65 -13.76 -9.44
N GLN A 217 9.70 -13.66 -10.77
CA GLN A 217 10.53 -12.68 -11.44
C GLN A 217 10.01 -11.26 -11.31
N ALA A 218 8.69 -11.03 -11.36
CA ALA A 218 8.09 -9.73 -11.13
C ALA A 218 8.41 -9.23 -9.72
N GLU A 219 8.30 -10.10 -8.71
CA GLU A 219 8.63 -9.78 -7.32
C GLU A 219 10.12 -9.44 -7.15
N GLU A 220 11.01 -10.26 -7.74
CA GLU A 220 12.46 -10.02 -7.73
C GLU A 220 12.80 -8.66 -8.34
N LEU A 221 12.20 -8.32 -9.49
CA LEU A 221 12.42 -7.05 -10.18
C LEU A 221 11.98 -5.87 -9.33
N VAL A 222 10.73 -5.84 -8.85
CA VAL A 222 10.27 -4.70 -8.06
C VAL A 222 11.03 -4.53 -6.74
N GLY A 223 11.57 -5.60 -6.19
CA GLY A 223 12.48 -5.55 -5.04
C GLY A 223 13.80 -4.82 -5.31
N MET A 224 14.20 -4.66 -6.58
CA MET A 224 15.35 -3.87 -7.01
C MET A 224 15.03 -2.38 -7.17
N GLY A 225 13.79 -1.93 -6.95
CA GLY A 225 13.38 -0.52 -6.98
C GLY A 225 12.49 -0.11 -8.14
N LEU A 226 11.90 1.09 -8.05
CA LEU A 226 10.82 1.55 -8.95
C LEU A 226 11.21 1.58 -10.43
N VAL A 227 12.45 1.96 -10.72
CA VAL A 227 12.97 2.07 -12.11
C VAL A 227 13.48 0.74 -12.68
N SER A 228 13.60 -0.30 -11.86
CA SER A 228 14.18 -1.58 -12.26
C SER A 228 13.35 -2.27 -13.35
N VAL A 229 12.02 -2.20 -13.25
CA VAL A 229 11.08 -2.85 -14.18
C VAL A 229 11.21 -2.22 -15.58
N GLU A 230 11.28 -0.90 -15.66
CA GLU A 230 11.43 -0.21 -16.95
C GLU A 230 12.78 -0.51 -17.58
N ASN A 231 13.86 -0.46 -16.79
CA ASN A 231 15.20 -0.81 -17.26
C ASN A 231 15.28 -2.26 -17.74
N PHE A 232 14.65 -3.19 -17.00
CA PHE A 232 14.55 -4.59 -17.39
C PHE A 232 13.83 -4.75 -18.74
N ILE A 233 12.65 -4.15 -18.89
CA ILE A 233 11.85 -4.25 -20.11
C ILE A 233 12.60 -3.68 -21.31
N GLN A 234 13.24 -2.51 -21.16
CA GLN A 234 14.02 -1.88 -22.22
C GLN A 234 15.23 -2.74 -22.60
N ALA A 235 16.00 -3.21 -21.62
CA ALA A 235 17.17 -4.04 -21.85
C ALA A 235 16.81 -5.37 -22.51
N PHE A 236 15.72 -6.03 -22.08
CA PHE A 236 15.25 -7.26 -22.70
C PHE A 236 14.87 -7.05 -24.16
N ARG A 237 14.08 -6.00 -24.45
CA ARG A 237 13.66 -5.68 -25.83
C ARG A 237 14.85 -5.38 -26.72
N TYR A 238 15.83 -4.63 -26.24
CA TYR A 238 17.06 -4.36 -26.99
C TYR A 238 17.82 -5.65 -27.25
N ALA A 239 18.05 -6.47 -26.22
CA ALA A 239 18.79 -7.72 -26.32
C ALA A 239 18.16 -8.72 -27.30
N ALA A 240 16.84 -8.90 -27.26
CA ALA A 240 16.13 -9.87 -28.11
C ALA A 240 15.84 -9.37 -29.54
N SER A 241 15.98 -8.06 -29.80
CA SER A 241 15.63 -7.50 -31.11
C SER A 241 16.64 -7.83 -32.21
N LYS A 242 16.16 -7.94 -33.46
CA LYS A 242 17.00 -8.13 -34.66
C LYS A 242 18.01 -7.00 -34.88
N SER A 243 17.66 -5.78 -34.48
CA SER A 243 18.52 -4.59 -34.59
C SER A 243 19.39 -4.35 -33.35
N GLY A 244 19.26 -5.17 -32.31
CA GLY A 244 20.02 -5.06 -31.07
C GLY A 244 21.03 -6.20 -30.94
N LEU A 245 21.03 -6.89 -29.80
CA LEU A 245 22.03 -7.94 -29.51
C LEU A 245 21.69 -9.32 -30.08
N GLN A 246 20.46 -9.51 -30.59
CA GLN A 246 19.98 -10.77 -31.17
C GLN A 246 20.15 -11.99 -30.25
N MET A 247 20.03 -11.77 -28.94
CA MET A 247 20.08 -12.82 -27.93
C MET A 247 18.80 -13.66 -27.96
N ASP A 248 18.92 -14.94 -27.60
CA ASP A 248 17.74 -15.73 -27.27
C ASP A 248 17.10 -15.25 -25.95
N ASN A 249 15.91 -15.77 -25.62
CA ASN A 249 15.18 -15.34 -24.44
C ASN A 249 15.96 -15.55 -23.14
N ALA A 250 16.73 -16.63 -23.00
CA ALA A 250 17.45 -16.94 -21.77
C ALA A 250 18.62 -15.96 -21.55
N ALA A 251 19.39 -15.69 -22.60
CA ALA A 251 20.47 -14.72 -22.59
C ALA A 251 19.92 -13.29 -22.41
N ALA A 252 18.84 -12.92 -23.11
CA ALA A 252 18.20 -11.62 -22.97
C ALA A 252 17.64 -11.39 -21.56
N MET A 253 17.04 -12.42 -20.93
CA MET A 253 16.61 -12.37 -19.53
C MET A 253 17.77 -12.06 -18.59
N THR A 254 18.88 -12.79 -18.74
CA THR A 254 20.08 -12.62 -17.89
C THR A 254 20.64 -11.21 -18.03
N PHE A 255 20.83 -10.76 -19.27
CA PHE A 255 21.29 -9.40 -19.57
C PHE A 255 20.36 -8.32 -18.98
N ALA A 256 19.05 -8.48 -19.17
CA ALA A 256 18.06 -7.51 -18.70
C ALA A 256 18.04 -7.38 -17.17
N LYS A 257 18.19 -8.51 -16.46
CA LYS A 257 18.32 -8.51 -14.99
C LYS A 257 19.56 -7.76 -14.53
N GLU A 258 20.71 -8.00 -15.17
CA GLU A 258 21.95 -7.29 -14.84
C GLU A 258 21.81 -5.78 -15.03
N MET A 259 21.10 -5.34 -16.08
CA MET A 259 20.85 -3.91 -16.32
C MET A 259 19.93 -3.33 -15.24
N ALA A 260 18.86 -4.03 -14.88
CA ALA A 260 17.95 -3.63 -13.82
C ALA A 260 18.66 -3.49 -12.46
N GLN A 261 19.54 -4.43 -12.12
CA GLN A 261 20.35 -4.39 -10.90
C GLN A 261 21.31 -3.20 -10.88
N LYS A 262 21.97 -2.89 -12.00
CA LYS A 262 22.91 -1.76 -12.09
C LYS A 262 22.24 -0.40 -11.93
N ALA A 263 20.95 -0.29 -12.28
CA ALA A 263 20.17 0.93 -12.08
C ALA A 263 19.92 1.26 -10.59
N TYR A 264 20.01 0.24 -9.72
CA TYR A 264 19.78 0.39 -8.28
C TYR A 264 21.04 0.80 -7.50
N ARG A 265 22.12 1.26 -8.15
CA ARG A 265 23.29 1.74 -7.41
C ARG A 265 22.89 2.91 -6.51
N LYS A 266 22.85 2.63 -5.21
CA LYS A 266 22.75 3.63 -4.15
C LYS A 266 23.85 4.65 -4.43
N ILE A 267 23.45 5.88 -4.72
CA ILE A 267 24.40 7.00 -4.75
C ILE A 267 24.67 7.26 -3.28
N ASP A 268 25.71 6.62 -2.77
CA ASP A 268 26.27 6.89 -1.44
C ASP A 268 26.92 8.29 -1.40
#